data_AF-A0A829GM83-F1
#
_entry.id   AF-A0A829GM83-F1
#
_cell.length_a   1.000
_cell.length_b   1.000
_cell.length_c   1.000
_cell.angle_alpha   90.00
_cell.angle_beta   90.00
_cell.angle_gamma   90.00
#
_symmetry.space_group_name_H-M   'P 1'
#
loop_
_entity.id
_entity.type
_entity.pdbx_description
1 polymer ?
#
loop_
_entity_poly.entity_id
_entity_poly.type
_entity_poly.pdbx_seq_one_letter_code
_entity_poly.pdbx_strand_id
1 'polypeptide(L)' 'MGEIEIKDSIKTYLIGVGGWVLLILFNVSFDFIAYRQLYWPQYFKLTAYIIIAVIVGKIYFKYRA' A
#
# COMPACT_ATOMS: atom_id res chain seq x y z
N MET A 1 11.27 15.96 -22.09
CA MET A 1 9.92 15.44 -21.79
C MET A 1 9.96 14.20 -20.88
N GLY A 2 10.91 13.27 -21.06
CA GLY A 2 11.01 12.05 -20.22
C GLY A 2 11.45 12.23 -18.75
N GLU A 3 12.19 13.28 -18.39
CA GLU A 3 12.55 13.52 -16.97
C GLU A 3 11.35 13.88 -16.08
N ILE A 4 10.33 14.52 -16.67
CA ILE A 4 9.14 14.98 -15.93
C ILE A 4 8.26 13.77 -15.58
N GLU A 5 8.09 12.83 -16.52
CA GLU A 5 7.33 11.59 -16.30
C GLU A 5 7.97 10.66 -15.24
N ILE A 6 9.31 10.58 -15.21
CA ILE A 6 10.02 9.76 -14.22
C ILE A 6 9.85 10.35 -12.81
N LYS A 7 9.91 11.68 -12.67
CA LYS A 7 9.72 12.37 -11.39
C LYS A 7 8.30 12.18 -10.82
N ASP A 8 7.28 12.24 -11.66
CA ASP A 8 5.89 12.05 -11.24
C ASP A 8 5.58 10.59 -10.91
N SER A 9 6.17 9.64 -11.63
CA SER A 9 6.08 8.21 -11.31
C SER A 9 6.68 7.89 -9.94
N ILE A 10 7.88 8.44 -9.64
CA ILE A 10 8.55 8.24 -8.33
C ILE A 10 7.74 8.88 -7.20
N LYS A 11 7.22 10.09 -7.39
CA LYS A 11 6.34 10.75 -6.40
C LYS A 11 5.11 9.89 -6.09
N THR A 12 4.45 9.38 -7.12
CA THR A 12 3.28 8.52 -6.97
C THR A 12 3.63 7.24 -6.21
N TYR A 13 4.79 6.65 -6.49
CA TYR A 13 5.28 5.47 -5.79
C TYR A 13 5.60 5.75 -4.32
N LEU A 14 6.26 6.87 -4.03
CA LEU A 14 6.58 7.30 -2.67
C LEU A 14 5.33 7.60 -1.86
N ILE A 15 4.30 8.21 -2.47
CA ILE A 15 3.01 8.45 -1.82
C ILE A 15 2.30 7.11 -1.54
N GLY A 16 2.31 6.18 -2.50
CA GLY A 16 1.72 4.85 -2.33
C GLY A 16 2.39 4.03 -1.22
N VAL A 17 3.72 3.98 -1.22
CA VAL A 17 4.52 3.28 -0.19
C VAL A 17 4.38 3.98 1.16
N GLY A 18 4.45 5.32 1.20
CA GLY A 18 4.31 6.10 2.43
C GLY A 18 2.92 5.93 3.06
N GLY A 19 1.86 5.99 2.27
CA GLY A 19 0.49 5.73 2.72
C GLY A 19 0.30 4.29 3.22
N TRP A 20 0.97 3.32 2.59
CA TRP A 20 0.95 1.93 3.02
C TRP A 20 1.65 1.71 4.37
N VAL A 21 2.84 2.31 4.56
CA VAL A 21 3.56 2.27 5.84
C VAL A 21 2.71 2.90 6.95
N LEU A 22 2.08 4.05 6.69
CA LEU A 22 1.17 4.72 7.63
C LEU A 22 -0.02 3.83 8.02
N LEU A 23 -0.64 3.13 7.07
CA LEU A 23 -1.76 2.21 7.33
C LEU A 23 -1.36 1.04 8.24
N ILE A 24 -0.18 0.45 8.00
CA ILE A 24 0.34 -0.61 8.86
C ILE A 24 0.64 -0.09 10.26
N LEU A 25 1.34 1.04 10.36
CA LEU A 25 1.67 1.64 11.65
C LEU A 25 0.41 2.01 12.44
N PHE A 26 -0.63 2.51 11.77
CA PHE A 26 -1.91 2.80 12.39
C PHE A 26 -2.58 1.52 12.91
N ASN A 27 -2.66 0.46 12.11
CA ASN A 27 -3.27 -0.81 12.53
C ASN A 27 -2.50 -1.47 13.68
N VAL A 28 -1.16 -1.51 13.61
CA VAL A 28 -0.31 -2.05 14.68
C VAL A 28 -0.47 -1.25 15.96
N SER A 29 -0.51 0.08 15.86
CA SER A 29 -0.68 0.97 17.01
C SER A 29 -2.07 0.82 17.64
N PHE A 30 -3.11 0.72 16.80
CA PHE A 30 -4.48 0.50 17.27
C PHE A 30 -4.60 -0.84 17.99
N ASP A 31 -4.07 -1.92 17.42
CA ASP A 31 -4.13 -3.24 18.05
C ASP A 31 -3.31 -3.31 19.35
N PHE A 32 -2.16 -2.64 19.39
CA PHE A 32 -1.37 -2.51 20.60
C PHE A 32 -2.11 -1.76 21.72
N ILE A 33 -2.80 -0.67 21.38
CA ILE A 33 -3.54 0.16 22.35
C ILE A 33 -4.85 -0.52 22.79
N ALA A 34 -5.61 -1.05 21.84
CA ALA A 34 -6.95 -1.60 22.07
C ALA A 34 -6.93 -3.02 22.63
N TYR A 35 -6.03 -3.88 22.12
CA TYR A 35 -6.04 -5.31 22.42
C TYR A 35 -4.77 -5.79 23.14
N ARG A 36 -3.72 -4.96 23.23
CA ARG A 36 -2.39 -5.32 23.78
C ARG A 36 -1.78 -6.58 23.16
N GLN A 37 -2.21 -6.95 21.95
CA GLN A 37 -1.71 -8.11 21.21
C GLN A 37 -1.34 -7.68 19.79
N LEU A 38 -0.17 -8.12 19.31
CA LEU A 38 0.24 -7.93 17.93
C LEU A 38 -0.08 -9.17 17.09
N TYR A 39 -0.99 -9.03 16.13
CA TYR A 39 -1.31 -10.09 15.19
C TYR A 39 -0.53 -9.94 13.88
N TRP A 40 0.79 -10.16 13.97
CA TRP A 40 1.70 -10.13 12.82
C TRP A 40 1.19 -10.86 11.57
N PRO A 41 0.61 -12.08 11.65
CA PRO A 41 0.10 -12.78 10.47
C PRO A 41 -1.02 -12.03 9.73
N GLN A 42 -1.83 -11.23 10.44
CA GLN A 42 -2.92 -10.47 9.84
C GLN A 42 -2.39 -9.26 9.04
N TYR A 43 -1.35 -8.58 9.52
CA TYR A 43 -0.73 -7.49 8.76
C TYR A 43 -0.04 -7.98 7.48
N PHE A 44 0.56 -9.17 7.50
CA PHE A 44 1.10 -9.81 6.29
C PHE A 44 -0.01 -10.19 5.29
N LYS A 45 -1.14 -10.71 5.77
CA LYS A 45 -2.31 -10.98 4.92
C LYS A 45 -2.87 -9.70 4.30
N LEU A 46 -3.03 -8.64 5.10
CA LEU A 46 -3.51 -7.34 4.61
C LEU A 46 -2.56 -6.78 3.54
N THR A 47 -1.26 -6.88 3.77
CA THR A 47 -0.23 -6.51 2.78
C THR A 47 -0.40 -7.27 1.47
N ALA A 48 -0.56 -8.60 1.54
CA ALA A 48 -0.76 -9.43 0.37
C ALA A 48 -2.04 -9.06 -0.40
N TYR A 49 -3.15 -8.81 0.29
CA TYR A 49 -4.40 -8.37 -0.34
C TYR A 49 -4.25 -7.03 -1.06
N ILE A 50 -3.55 -6.06 -0.45
CA ILE A 50 -3.30 -4.75 -1.08
C ILE A 50 -2.43 -4.90 -2.33
N ILE A 51 -1.37 -5.73 -2.28
CA ILE A 51 -0.53 -6.00 -3.45
C ILE A 51 -1.36 -6.61 -4.59
N ILE A 52 -2.19 -7.61 -4.28
CA ILE A 52 -3.09 -8.22 -5.26
C ILE A 52 -4.05 -7.17 -5.84
N ALA A 53 -4.66 -6.33 -5.00
CA ALA A 53 -5.57 -5.28 -5.45
C ALA A 53 -4.88 -4.26 -6.38
N VAL A 54 -3.63 -3.89 -6.11
CA VAL A 54 -2.83 -3.00 -6.98
C VAL A 54 -2.54 -3.66 -8.32
N ILE A 55 -2.15 -4.95 -8.32
CA ILE A 55 -1.89 -5.70 -9.56
C ILE A 55 -3.17 -5.81 -10.39
N VAL A 56 -4.28 -6.23 -9.77
CA VAL A 56 -5.59 -6.36 -10.42
C VAL A 56 -6.07 -5.00 -10.94
N GLY A 57 -5.93 -3.93 -10.16
CA GLY A 57 -6.26 -2.57 -10.59
C GLY A 57 -5.45 -2.16 -11.82
N LYS A 58 -4.13 -2.36 -11.80
CA LYS A 58 -3.26 -2.09 -12.97
C LYS A 58 -3.71 -2.86 -14.21
N ILE A 59 -4.03 -4.13 -14.06
CA ILE A 59 -4.53 -4.96 -15.17
C ILE A 59 -5.87 -4.40 -15.68
N TYR A 60 -6.83 -4.18 -14.79
CA TYR A 60 -8.17 -3.70 -15.12
C TYR A 60 -8.12 -2.36 -15.87
N PHE A 61 -7.35 -1.38 -15.38
CA PHE A 61 -7.23 -0.09 -16.03
C PHE A 61 -6.42 -0.15 -17.33
N LYS A 62 -5.44 -1.05 -17.44
CA LYS A 62 -4.69 -1.27 -18.70
C LYS A 62 -5.55 -1.83 -19.83
N TYR A 63 -6.55 -2.65 -19.52
CA TYR A 63 -7.49 -3.20 -20.51
C TYR A 63 -8.66 -2.27 -20.85
N ARG A 64 -8.80 -1.14 -20.14
CA ARG A 64 -9.88 -0.17 -20.32
C ARG A 64 -9.44 1.14 -21.00
N ALA A 65 -8.13 1.32 -21.21
CA ALA A 65 -7.53 2.42 -21.97
C ALA A 65 -7.33 1.99 -23.43
#